data_AF-A0A7G1IJL0-F1
#
_entry.id   AF-A0A7G1IJL0-F1
#
_cell.length_a   1.000
_cell.length_b   1.000
_cell.length_c   1.000
_cell.angle_alpha   90.00
_cell.angle_beta   90.00
_cell.angle_gamma   90.00
#
_symmetry.space_group_name_H-M   'P 1'
#
loop_
_entity.id
_entity.type
_entity.pdbx_description
1 polymer ?
#
loop_
_entity_poly.entity_id
_entity_poly.type
_entity_poly.pdbx_seq_one_letter_code
_entity_poly.pdbx_strand_id
1 'polypeptide(L)' 'MDNPTVTSIAGEYGKTPAQVLLRWNLQLGNAVVFRSSQPEHIAGNLDVFDFELAAEHMDALNGLNDGTRVREDPLTYNGT' A
#
# COMPACT_ATOMS: atom_id res chain seq x y z
N MET A 1 7.41 -3.09 -7.47
CA MET A 1 6.44 -1.99 -7.22
C MET A 1 5.69 -1.65 -8.52
N ASP A 2 5.52 -2.64 -9.39
CA ASP A 2 5.37 -2.41 -10.82
C ASP A 2 4.00 -2.89 -11.32
N ASN A 3 3.04 -3.03 -10.40
CA ASN A 3 1.68 -3.37 -10.78
C ASN A 3 1.06 -2.17 -11.53
N PRO A 4 0.57 -2.37 -12.77
CA PRO A 4 0.11 -1.28 -13.63
C PRO A 4 -1.09 -0.51 -13.05
N THR A 5 -1.96 -1.18 -12.28
CA THR A 5 -3.08 -0.53 -11.61
C THR A 5 -2.58 0.45 -10.55
N VAL A 6 -1.60 0.02 -9.74
CA VAL A 6 -1.04 0.86 -8.67
C VAL A 6 -0.27 2.05 -9.24
N THR A 7 0.50 1.85 -10.31
CA THR A 7 1.26 2.94 -10.95
C THR A 7 0.35 3.93 -11.68
N SER A 8 -0.73 3.48 -12.30
CA SER A 8 -1.74 4.37 -12.91
C SER A 8 -2.36 5.28 -11.86
N ILE A 9 -2.89 4.69 -10.78
CA ILE A 9 -3.51 5.45 -9.68
C ILE A 9 -2.48 6.42 -9.07
N ALA A 10 -1.24 5.97 -8.84
CA ALA A 10 -0.18 6.84 -8.34
C ALA A 10 0.06 8.07 -9.24
N GLY A 11 0.05 7.87 -10.56
CA GLY A 11 0.15 8.96 -11.54
C GLY A 11 -0.99 9.97 -11.45
N GLU A 12 -2.23 9.51 -11.25
CA GLU A 12 -3.40 10.39 -11.14
C GLU A 12 -3.37 11.31 -9.92
N TYR A 13 -2.84 10.82 -8.80
CA TYR A 13 -2.70 11.61 -7.57
C TYR A 13 -1.36 12.37 -7.48
N GLY A 14 -0.45 12.18 -8.44
CA GLY A 14 0.91 12.73 -8.37
C GLY A 14 1.71 12.19 -7.18
N LYS A 15 1.39 10.97 -6.73
CA LYS A 15 2.01 10.30 -5.59
C LYS A 15 2.84 9.09 -6.06
N THR A 16 3.60 8.52 -5.15
CA THR A 16 4.34 7.28 -5.40
C THR A 16 3.45 6.05 -5.23
N PRO A 17 3.77 4.91 -5.89
CA PRO A 17 3.06 3.64 -5.67
C PRO A 17 3.02 3.23 -4.19
N ALA A 18 4.09 3.49 -3.44
CA ALA A 18 4.15 3.22 -2.01
C ALA A 18 3.11 4.03 -1.24
N GLN A 19 3.02 5.34 -1.49
CA GLN A 19 2.04 6.23 -0.86
C GLN A 19 0.60 5.80 -1.13
N VAL A 20 0.29 5.39 -2.37
CA VAL A 20 -1.04 4.87 -2.72
C VAL A 20 -1.39 3.61 -1.91
N LEU A 21 -0.48 2.66 -1.81
CA LEU A 21 -0.71 1.42 -1.04
C LEU A 21 -0.85 1.66 0.46
N LEU A 22 -0.10 2.62 1.00
CA LEU A 22 -0.22 3.05 2.39
C LEU A 22 -1.58 3.73 2.63
N ARG A 23 -1.98 4.66 1.76
CA ARG A 23 -3.27 5.35 1.85
C ARG A 23 -4.44 4.39 1.74
N TRP A 24 -4.37 3.43 0.82
CA TRP A 24 -5.38 2.39 0.67
C TRP A 24 -5.57 1.58 1.96
N ASN A 25 -4.48 1.13 2.59
CA ASN A 25 -4.57 0.42 3.87
C ASN A 25 -5.18 1.29 4.99
N LEU A 26 -4.83 2.57 5.04
CA LEU A 26 -5.39 3.51 6.02
C LEU A 26 -6.90 3.69 5.82
N GLN A 27 -7.37 3.80 4.57
CA GLN A 27 -8.80 3.93 4.26
C GLN A 27 -9.62 2.66 4.52
N LEU A 28 -8.98 1.49 4.58
CA LEU A 28 -9.62 0.26 5.07
C LEU A 28 -9.81 0.26 6.60
N GLY A 29 -9.29 1.27 7.31
CA GLY A 29 -9.37 1.39 8.77
C GLY A 29 -8.23 0.68 9.51
N ASN A 30 -7.18 0.25 8.80
CA ASN A 30 -6.05 -0.44 9.41
C ASN A 30 -4.99 0.55 9.93
N ALA A 31 -4.33 0.18 11.03
CA ALA A 31 -3.06 0.80 11.40
C ALA A 31 -1.93 0.21 10.54
N VAL A 32 -1.11 1.06 9.94
CA VAL A 32 -0.10 0.65 8.95
C VAL A 32 1.30 0.83 9.50
N VAL A 33 2.11 -0.24 9.41
CA VAL A 33 3.54 -0.21 9.76
C VAL A 33 4.36 -0.41 8.49
N PHE A 34 5.02 0.65 8.02
CA PHE A 34 5.94 0.57 6.89
C PHE A 34 7.37 0.26 7.35
N ARG A 35 8.14 -0.41 6.49
CA ARG A 35 9.57 -0.66 6.69
C ARG A 35 10.37 0.22 5.72
N SER A 36 11.23 1.08 6.25
CA SER A 36 12.22 1.82 5.45
C SER A 36 13.44 2.15 6.32
N SER A 37 14.63 2.15 5.71
CA SER A 37 15.88 2.62 6.31
C SER A 37 16.37 3.96 5.73
N GLN A 38 15.75 4.43 4.64
CA GLN A 38 16.12 5.65 3.94
C GLN A 38 15.29 6.83 4.46
N PRO A 39 15.91 7.91 4.98
CA PRO A 39 15.19 9.06 5.53
C PRO A 39 14.21 9.69 4.54
N GLU A 40 14.58 9.85 3.27
CA GLU A 40 13.69 10.40 2.25
C GLU A 40 12.43 9.54 2.04
N HIS A 41 12.57 8.21 2.09
CA HIS A 41 11.43 7.29 1.96
C HIS A 41 10.55 7.30 3.21
N ILE A 42 11.14 7.49 4.40
CA ILE A 42 10.37 7.62 5.64
C ILE A 42 9.49 8.88 5.56
N ALA A 43 10.06 10.00 5.14
CA ALA A 43 9.31 11.24 4.96
C ALA A 43 8.21 11.08 3.91
N GLY A 44 8.53 10.49 2.75
CA GLY A 44 7.54 10.22 1.69
C GLY A 44 6.41 9.27 2.13
N ASN A 45 6.72 8.23 2.89
CA ASN A 45 5.72 7.28 3.40
C ASN A 45 4.79 7.91 4.46
N LEU A 46 5.24 8.97 5.14
CA LEU A 46 4.39 9.73 6.07
C LEU A 46 3.51 10.75 5.35
N ASP A 47 3.86 11.13 4.12
CA ASP A 47 3.09 12.04 3.26
C ASP A 47 1.92 11.32 2.57
N VAL A 48 0.99 10.80 3.37
CA VAL A 48 -0.19 10.02 2.92
C VAL A 48 -1.50 10.49 3.55
N PHE A 49 -1.47 11.62 4.24
CA PHE A 49 -2.64 12.19 4.93
C PHE A 49 -3.24 13.39 4.20
N ASP A 50 -2.59 13.87 3.14
CA ASP A 50 -2.97 15.05 2.37
C ASP A 50 -3.84 14.73 1.13
N PHE A 51 -4.12 13.45 0.87
CA PHE A 51 -4.99 13.00 -0.22
C PHE A 51 -5.89 11.84 0.20
N GLU A 52 -6.93 11.57 -0.60
CA GLU A 52 -7.87 10.48 -0.40
C GLU A 52 -8.16 9.77 -1.72
N LEU A 53 -8.16 8.43 -1.69
CA LEU A 53 -8.49 7.60 -2.84
C LEU A 53 -10.00 7.58 -3.04
N ALA A 54 -10.43 7.87 -4.27
CA ALA A 54 -11.81 7.76 -4.69
C ALA A 54 -12.29 6.30 -4.62
N ALA A 55 -13.62 6.11 -4.54
CA ALA A 55 -14.22 4.78 -4.44
C ALA A 55 -13.79 3.85 -5.59
N GLU A 56 -13.73 4.35 -6.82
CA GLU A 56 -13.29 3.58 -7.99
C GLU A 56 -11.84 3.07 -7.87
N HIS A 57 -10.95 3.89 -7.29
CA HIS A 57 -9.55 3.50 -7.05
C HIS A 57 -9.45 2.49 -5.90
N MET A 58 -10.26 2.66 -4.87
CA MET A 58 -10.35 1.68 -3.79
C MET A 58 -10.83 0.32 -4.31
N ASP A 59 -11.85 0.30 -5.16
CA ASP A 59 -12.39 -0.91 -5.77
C ASP A 59 -11.37 -1.58 -6.70
N ALA A 60 -10.66 -0.79 -7.52
CA ALA A 60 -9.60 -1.29 -8.37
C ALA A 60 -8.47 -1.96 -7.59
N LEU A 61 -8.06 -1.36 -6.46
CA LEU A 61 -7.03 -1.93 -5.58
C LEU A 61 -7.52 -3.17 -4.83
N ASN A 62 -8.77 -3.17 -4.36
CA ASN A 62 -9.39 -4.33 -3.72
C ASN A 62 -9.49 -5.53 -4.69
N GLY A 63 -9.71 -5.26 -5.98
CA GLY A 63 -9.76 -6.28 -7.04
C GLY A 63 -8.43 -6.96 -7.34
N LEU A 64 -7.30 -6.47 -6.80
CA LEU A 64 -5.97 -7.08 -6.99
C LEU A 64 -5.69 -8.28 -6.07
N ASN A 65 -6.58 -8.58 -5.12
CA ASN A 65 -6.38 -9.69 -4.20
C ASN A 65 -6.40 -11.04 -4.92
N ASP A 66 -5.26 -11.74 -4.90
CA ASP A 66 -5.06 -13.07 -5.49
C ASP A 66 -4.74 -14.16 -4.45
N GLY A 67 -4.78 -13.82 -3.16
CA GLY A 67 -4.40 -14.72 -2.07
C GLY A 67 -2.90 -14.93 -1.91
N THR A 68 -2.06 -14.18 -2.63
CA THR A 68 -0.60 -14.26 -2.50
C THR A 68 -0.16 -13.83 -1.10
N ARG A 69 0.50 -14.74 -0.39
CA ARG A 69 1.16 -14.46 0.89
C ARG A 69 2.67 -14.34 0.67
N VAL A 70 3.22 -13.17 1.00
CA VAL A 70 4.67 -12.89 0.85
C VAL A 70 5.47 -13.28 2.10
N ARG A 71 4.80 -13.38 3.27
CA ARG A 71 5.39 -13.88 4.51
C ARG A 71 5.03 -15.35 4.75
N GLU A 72 5.62 -15.91 5.78
CA GLU A 72 5.40 -17.29 6.20
C GLU A 72 3.93 -17.54 6.57
N ASP A 73 3.47 -18.77 6.32
CA ASP A 73 2.10 -19.17 6.65
C ASP A 73 1.95 -19.35 8.16
N PRO A 74 1.08 -18.57 8.83
CA PRO A 74 0.88 -18.67 10.27
C PRO A 74 0.40 -20.05 10.74
N LEU A 75 -0.18 -20.88 9.86
CA LEU A 75 -0.64 -22.22 10.21
C LEU A 75 0.47 -23.26 10.26
N THR A 76 1.60 -23.00 9.59
CA THR A 76 2.71 -23.97 9.46
C THR A 76 4.04 -23.44 9.96
N TYR A 77 4.15 -22.12 10.19
CA TYR A 77 5.38 -21.48 10.65
C TYR A 77 5.62 -21.75 12.14
N ASN A 78 6.73 -22.44 12.44
CA ASN A 78 7.18 -22.75 13.80
C ASN A 78 8.45 -21.98 14.21
N GLY A 79 8.80 -20.90 13.48
CA GLY A 79 9.96 -20.06 13.78
C GLY A 79 9.66 -18.93 14.76
N THR A 80 10.60 -17.98 14.88
CA THR A 80 10.50 -16.76 15.69
C THR A 80 10.79 -15.53 14.85
#